data_AF-A0A9E3VFV9-F1
#
_entry.id   AF-A0A9E3VFV9-F1
#
_cell.length_a   1.000
_cell.length_b   1.000
_cell.length_c   1.000
_cell.angle_alpha   90.00
_cell.angle_beta   90.00
_cell.angle_gamma   90.00
#
_symmetry.space_group_name_H-M   'P 1'
#
loop_
_entity.id
_entity.type
_entity.pdbx_description
1 polymer ?
#
loop_
_entity_poly.entity_id
_entity_poly.type
_entity_poly.pdbx_seq_one_letter_code
_entity_poly.pdbx_strand_id
1 'polypeptide(L)'
;AASDRTALAVREGRILAIGDDAGTRALAGPSTRILDLGGRRVTPGLHDAHWHLPTRRSADLTDAAGPAEIVSRLRAFADSVPADAWLMGRGWTPDMFPRNTAHRRYLDGAFPDRAVVLTDRDGHQVLANQRALDLAGVGIETPEVPGGAIVRDPGGKPTGLLQETANRLVRAKLPPPTADEVYAALRYEMHRAASLGLTALQVANGLDSAETAAFDRALADDSLLVRFRVAVPFTSDATDAALAGYRALAARWNGPLLRAGIAKGMLDGTVDAGTAAMLEPYAVGDGTGLPRFTAEELEATLVRYDSAGLQVELHAIGDRAIRMALDAFEATARRNGPRDRRGRIEHLEVPHPDDIPRFARLGVIASTQAIFAMPDATALTNYAPLLGPERAARAMPFRALDAAGARQAFGSDYPVFPMDPLLGVWYAVTREMPDGTPAGGWFPQHRIGIEAALRHYTQGSAYAAFREDELGMLRVGMYADLVVLSEEIVGVAPPALLRAKPVLTVMGGRETYRAPGFGADGAPRP
;
A
#
# COMPACT_ATOMS: atom_id res chain seq x y z
N ALA A 1 -14.92 7.66 -29.78
CA ALA A 1 -16.01 8.58 -29.35
C ALA A 1 -15.51 9.37 -28.15
N ALA A 2 -14.96 10.56 -28.36
CA ALA A 2 -14.35 11.38 -27.31
C ALA A 2 -14.26 12.89 -27.68
N SER A 3 -15.11 13.38 -28.59
CA SER A 3 -15.00 14.76 -29.09
C SER A 3 -15.91 15.76 -28.36
N ASP A 4 -16.67 15.34 -27.35
CA ASP A 4 -17.72 16.12 -26.70
C ASP A 4 -17.56 16.24 -25.16
N ARG A 5 -16.47 15.74 -24.58
CA ARG A 5 -16.22 15.77 -23.13
C ARG A 5 -14.89 16.47 -22.83
N THR A 6 -14.91 17.78 -22.85
CA THR A 6 -13.73 18.64 -22.65
C THR A 6 -13.79 19.44 -21.34
N ALA A 7 -14.95 19.51 -20.69
CA ALA A 7 -15.13 20.20 -19.42
C ALA A 7 -16.00 19.42 -18.41
N LEU A 8 -15.81 19.71 -17.13
CA LEU A 8 -16.71 19.31 -16.05
C LEU A 8 -17.07 20.49 -15.15
N ALA A 9 -18.27 20.46 -14.57
CA ALA A 9 -18.71 21.38 -13.53
C ALA A 9 -18.85 20.64 -12.20
N VAL A 10 -18.40 21.27 -11.11
CA VAL A 10 -18.49 20.74 -9.75
C VAL A 10 -19.27 21.70 -8.87
N ARG A 11 -20.19 21.17 -8.07
CA ARG A 11 -20.96 21.93 -7.07
C ARG A 11 -21.12 21.10 -5.81
N GLU A 12 -20.87 21.70 -4.64
CA GLU A 12 -21.04 21.05 -3.34
C GLU A 12 -20.33 19.69 -3.27
N GLY A 13 -19.12 19.64 -3.85
CA GLY A 13 -18.26 18.48 -3.89
C GLY A 13 -18.69 17.34 -4.82
N ARG A 14 -19.74 17.53 -5.64
CA ARG A 14 -20.23 16.56 -6.61
C ARG A 14 -20.12 17.06 -8.04
N ILE A 15 -19.98 16.13 -8.98
CA ILE A 15 -19.97 16.42 -10.41
C ILE A 15 -21.38 16.80 -10.83
N LEU A 16 -21.56 18.04 -11.26
CA LEU A 16 -22.84 18.58 -11.73
C LEU A 16 -23.07 18.28 -13.22
N ALA A 17 -22.04 18.41 -14.05
CA ALA A 17 -22.11 18.20 -15.49
C ALA A 17 -20.76 17.74 -16.05
N ILE A 18 -20.81 17.01 -17.16
CA ILE A 18 -19.66 16.66 -18.01
C ILE A 18 -20.12 16.87 -19.46
N GLY A 19 -19.36 17.64 -20.23
CA GLY A 19 -19.71 17.96 -21.62
C GLY A 19 -18.63 18.79 -22.29
N ASP A 20 -19.03 19.56 -23.30
CA ASP A 20 -18.13 20.51 -23.97
C ASP A 20 -17.90 21.78 -23.13
N ASP A 21 -16.90 22.56 -23.52
CA ASP A 21 -16.50 23.78 -22.81
C ASP A 21 -17.63 24.81 -22.78
N ALA A 22 -18.36 24.98 -23.87
CA ALA A 22 -19.38 26.02 -24.01
C ALA A 22 -20.59 25.73 -23.11
N GLY A 23 -21.15 24.52 -23.20
CA GLY A 23 -22.29 24.08 -22.41
C GLY A 23 -21.96 23.99 -20.92
N THR A 24 -20.75 23.54 -20.57
CA THR A 24 -20.33 23.48 -19.16
C THR A 24 -20.07 24.87 -18.60
N ARG A 25 -19.43 25.77 -19.35
CA ARG A 25 -19.18 27.16 -18.92
C ARG A 25 -20.47 27.97 -18.76
N ALA A 26 -21.52 27.66 -19.52
CA ALA A 26 -22.83 28.30 -19.37
C ALA A 26 -23.48 28.05 -17.98
N LEU A 27 -23.02 27.04 -17.23
CA LEU A 27 -23.46 26.78 -15.85
C LEU A 27 -22.77 27.67 -14.81
N ALA A 28 -21.72 28.41 -15.19
CA ALA A 28 -20.95 29.23 -14.27
C ALA A 28 -21.75 30.45 -13.78
N GLY A 29 -21.80 30.62 -12.46
CA GLY A 29 -22.31 31.83 -11.81
C GLY A 29 -21.18 32.79 -11.42
N PRO A 30 -21.51 33.97 -10.84
CA PRO A 30 -20.52 34.98 -10.47
C PRO A 30 -19.44 34.51 -9.49
N SER A 31 -19.74 33.51 -8.66
CA SER A 31 -18.81 32.92 -7.69
C SER A 31 -18.13 31.64 -8.18
N THR A 32 -18.39 31.21 -9.42
CA THR A 32 -17.78 30.00 -9.97
C THR A 32 -16.32 30.24 -10.29
N ARG A 33 -15.44 29.48 -9.65
CA ARG A 33 -14.03 29.42 -10.05
C ARG A 33 -13.89 28.65 -11.36
N ILE A 34 -13.34 29.30 -12.37
CA ILE A 34 -12.99 28.67 -13.64
C ILE A 34 -11.51 28.30 -13.61
N LEU A 35 -11.21 27.06 -13.96
CA LEU A 35 -9.83 26.56 -14.06
C LEU A 35 -9.60 25.99 -15.45
N ASP A 36 -8.72 26.64 -16.22
CA ASP A 36 -8.24 26.10 -17.48
C ASP A 36 -7.16 25.04 -17.20
N LEU A 37 -7.33 23.84 -17.75
CA LEU A 37 -6.41 22.72 -17.59
C LEU A 37 -5.34 22.68 -18.70
N GLY A 38 -5.45 23.55 -19.70
CA GLY A 38 -4.51 23.64 -20.82
C GLY A 38 -4.46 22.35 -21.64
N GLY A 39 -5.62 21.73 -21.87
CA GLY A 39 -5.75 20.47 -22.63
C GLY A 39 -5.27 19.21 -21.91
N ARG A 40 -4.91 19.29 -20.62
CA ARG A 40 -4.43 18.15 -19.84
C ARG A 40 -5.52 17.11 -19.57
N ARG A 41 -5.10 15.85 -19.46
CA ARG A 41 -5.97 14.72 -19.15
C ARG A 41 -6.47 14.80 -17.71
N VAL A 42 -7.78 14.61 -17.55
CA VAL A 42 -8.44 14.42 -16.25
C VAL A 42 -8.83 12.95 -16.12
N THR A 43 -8.49 12.33 -14.98
CA THR A 43 -8.90 10.98 -14.60
C THR A 43 -9.73 11.01 -13.32
N PRO A 44 -10.49 9.95 -13.00
CA PRO A 44 -10.97 9.77 -11.63
C PRO A 44 -9.81 9.84 -10.63
N GLY A 45 -10.12 10.24 -9.40
CA GLY A 45 -9.20 10.14 -8.26
C GLY A 45 -8.65 8.73 -8.14
N LEU A 46 -7.33 8.60 -8.02
CA LEU A 46 -6.69 7.29 -7.84
C LEU A 46 -6.90 6.83 -6.40
N HIS A 47 -7.01 5.54 -6.19
CA HIS A 47 -7.20 4.94 -4.88
C HIS A 47 -6.04 4.00 -4.57
N ASP A 48 -5.79 3.76 -3.29
CA ASP A 48 -4.95 2.66 -2.83
C ASP A 48 -5.82 1.67 -2.04
N ALA A 49 -6.01 0.46 -2.58
CA ALA A 49 -6.84 -0.55 -1.95
C ALA A 49 -6.15 -1.29 -0.79
N HIS A 50 -4.85 -1.12 -0.59
CA HIS A 50 -4.12 -1.80 0.48
C HIS A 50 -2.91 -0.97 0.87
N TRP A 51 -3.01 -0.28 2.00
CA TRP A 51 -2.03 0.68 2.46
C TRP A 51 -1.84 0.54 3.96
N HIS A 52 -0.62 0.67 4.46
CA HIS A 52 -0.35 0.70 5.89
C HIS A 52 0.05 2.09 6.36
N LEU A 53 -0.62 2.58 7.42
CA LEU A 53 -0.26 3.85 8.05
C LEU A 53 1.08 3.68 8.78
N PRO A 54 2.16 4.38 8.38
CA PRO A 54 3.32 4.51 9.24
C PRO A 54 2.89 5.24 10.51
N THR A 55 3.09 4.61 11.66
CA THR A 55 2.73 5.18 12.97
C THR A 55 3.74 6.22 13.47
N ARG A 56 4.80 6.47 12.69
CA ARG A 56 5.82 7.48 12.90
C ARG A 56 6.34 8.02 11.58
N ARG A 57 6.79 9.28 11.59
CA ARG A 57 7.60 9.82 10.50
C ARG A 57 9.00 9.18 10.51
N SER A 58 9.56 8.97 9.32
CA SER A 58 10.93 8.52 9.14
C SER A 58 11.51 9.18 7.89
N ALA A 59 12.84 9.30 7.83
CA ALA A 59 13.52 9.73 6.61
C ALA A 59 13.26 8.73 5.48
N ASP A 60 12.86 9.23 4.32
CA ASP A 60 12.70 8.44 3.11
C ASP A 60 14.08 8.19 2.48
N LEU A 61 14.52 6.93 2.52
CA LEU A 61 15.81 6.49 1.99
C LEU A 61 15.67 5.73 0.67
N THR A 62 14.43 5.57 0.17
CA THR A 62 14.21 5.01 -1.17
C THR A 62 15.05 5.80 -2.16
N ASP A 63 15.69 5.12 -3.11
CA ASP A 63 16.54 5.68 -4.17
C ASP A 63 17.83 6.42 -3.78
N ALA A 64 18.22 6.43 -2.50
CA ALA A 64 19.46 7.07 -2.08
C ALA A 64 20.68 6.47 -2.82
N ALA A 65 21.52 7.32 -3.42
CA ALA A 65 22.66 6.90 -4.23
C ALA A 65 23.81 6.27 -3.43
N GLY A 66 23.73 6.34 -2.10
CA GLY A 66 24.64 5.64 -1.20
C GLY A 66 24.65 6.17 0.22
N PRO A 67 25.63 5.76 1.05
CA PRO A 67 25.59 6.03 2.50
C PRO A 67 25.70 7.53 2.83
N ALA A 68 26.40 8.30 2.01
CA ALA A 68 26.52 9.74 2.18
C ALA A 68 25.17 10.45 1.99
N GLU A 69 24.38 10.03 1.00
CA GLU A 69 23.05 10.57 0.78
C GLU A 69 22.07 10.12 1.87
N ILE A 70 22.14 8.86 2.31
CA ILE A 70 21.39 8.38 3.48
C ILE A 70 21.64 9.28 4.70
N VAL A 71 22.91 9.57 5.02
CA VAL A 71 23.26 10.48 6.13
C VAL A 71 22.72 11.90 5.89
N SER A 72 22.79 12.41 4.67
CA SER A 72 22.25 13.75 4.32
C SER A 72 20.75 13.82 4.57
N ARG A 73 19.98 12.84 4.08
CA ARG A 73 18.52 12.77 4.29
C ARG A 73 18.16 12.61 5.75
N LEU A 74 18.93 11.80 6.50
CA LEU A 74 18.76 11.66 7.94
C LEU A 74 19.03 12.96 8.69
N ARG A 75 20.03 13.75 8.30
CA ARG A 75 20.29 15.08 8.89
C ARG A 75 19.15 16.05 8.63
N ALA A 76 18.67 16.13 7.38
CA ALA A 76 17.52 16.97 7.05
C ALA A 76 16.26 16.53 7.83
N PHE A 77 16.04 15.23 8.01
CA PHE A 77 14.94 14.71 8.81
C PHE A 77 15.12 15.02 10.31
N ALA A 78 16.35 14.97 10.82
CA ALA A 78 16.68 15.20 12.22
C ALA A 78 16.25 16.59 12.72
N ASP A 79 16.22 17.60 11.84
CA ASP A 79 15.75 18.96 12.13
C ASP A 79 14.24 19.03 12.38
N SER A 80 13.50 18.00 11.96
CA SER A 80 12.04 17.94 12.10
C SER A 80 11.55 17.17 13.31
N VAL A 81 12.46 16.61 14.13
CA VAL A 81 12.14 15.76 15.29
C VAL A 81 12.96 16.18 16.52
N PRO A 82 12.45 15.96 17.75
CA PRO A 82 13.17 16.32 18.99
C PRO A 82 14.58 15.72 19.05
N ALA A 83 15.53 16.45 19.64
CA ALA A 83 16.95 16.04 19.66
C ALA A 83 17.21 14.72 20.40
N ASP A 84 16.39 14.41 21.41
CA ASP A 84 16.43 13.19 22.22
C ASP A 84 15.64 12.02 21.61
N ALA A 85 14.84 12.27 20.57
CA ALA A 85 14.10 11.23 19.87
C ALA A 85 15.02 10.37 18.99
N TRP A 86 14.65 9.09 18.83
CA TRP A 86 15.29 8.19 17.86
C TRP A 86 15.18 8.75 16.45
N LEU A 87 16.26 8.65 15.68
CA LEU A 87 16.26 8.99 14.27
C LEU A 87 15.95 7.75 13.44
N MET A 88 14.83 7.80 12.73
CA MET A 88 14.33 6.66 11.95
C MET A 88 14.46 6.94 10.46
N GLY A 89 14.82 5.92 9.69
CA GLY A 89 14.76 5.94 8.22
C GLY A 89 14.18 4.64 7.68
N ARG A 90 13.65 4.67 6.47
CA ARG A 90 13.11 3.48 5.78
C ARG A 90 13.43 3.51 4.29
N GLY A 91 13.55 2.32 3.68
CA GLY A 91 13.57 2.20 2.21
C GLY A 91 14.95 1.90 1.63
N TRP A 92 15.96 1.68 2.48
CA TRP A 92 17.30 1.34 2.00
C TRP A 92 17.36 -0.10 1.50
N THR A 93 18.26 -0.36 0.55
CA THR A 93 18.57 -1.69 0.03
C THR A 93 20.08 -1.96 0.12
N PRO A 94 20.53 -3.23 0.18
CA PRO A 94 21.95 -3.54 0.35
C PRO A 94 22.87 -2.90 -0.70
N ASP A 95 22.42 -2.81 -1.96
CA ASP A 95 23.17 -2.22 -3.08
C ASP A 95 23.49 -0.73 -2.93
N MET A 96 22.80 -0.02 -2.03
CA MET A 96 23.15 1.35 -1.65
C MET A 96 24.46 1.42 -0.85
N PHE A 97 25.00 0.29 -0.38
CA PHE A 97 26.22 0.25 0.42
C PHE A 97 27.38 -0.36 -0.39
N PRO A 98 28.62 0.14 -0.21
CA PRO A 98 29.80 -0.46 -0.83
C PRO A 98 29.89 -1.97 -0.62
N ARG A 99 30.03 -2.72 -1.74
CA ARG A 99 30.03 -4.20 -1.78
C ARG A 99 28.76 -4.84 -1.22
N ASN A 100 27.62 -4.15 -1.36
CA ASN A 100 26.32 -4.56 -0.86
C ASN A 100 26.31 -4.86 0.65
N THR A 101 27.20 -4.21 1.41
CA THR A 101 27.44 -4.50 2.83
C THR A 101 27.04 -3.30 3.69
N ALA A 102 25.81 -3.33 4.22
CA ALA A 102 25.34 -2.36 5.20
C ALA A 102 26.14 -2.47 6.52
N HIS A 103 26.52 -1.32 7.10
CA HIS A 103 27.36 -1.29 8.31
C HIS A 103 27.17 0.01 9.11
N ARG A 104 27.05 -0.11 10.43
CA ARG A 104 26.81 1.01 11.37
C ARG A 104 27.81 2.15 11.30
N ARG A 105 29.05 1.85 10.89
CA ARG A 105 30.12 2.85 10.68
C ARG A 105 29.71 4.03 9.77
N TYR A 106 28.76 3.83 8.86
CA TYR A 106 28.24 4.91 8.02
C TYR A 106 27.34 5.89 8.80
N LEU A 107 26.81 5.47 9.95
CA LEU A 107 25.91 6.23 10.81
C LEU A 107 26.63 6.75 12.07
N ASP A 108 27.53 5.95 12.66
CA ASP A 108 28.19 6.22 13.95
C ASP A 108 28.88 7.59 13.98
N GLY A 109 29.63 7.94 12.92
CA GLY A 109 30.32 9.24 12.86
C GLY A 109 29.38 10.43 12.65
N ALA A 110 28.21 10.22 12.04
CA ALA A 110 27.25 11.28 11.77
C ALA A 110 26.29 11.52 12.96
N PHE A 111 26.05 10.49 13.78
CA PHE A 111 25.10 10.51 14.89
C PHE A 111 25.69 9.76 16.10
N PRO A 112 26.75 10.28 16.75
CA PRO A 112 27.43 9.58 17.84
C PRO A 112 26.56 9.44 19.10
N ASP A 113 25.81 10.49 19.44
CA ASP A 113 25.03 10.57 20.69
C ASP A 113 23.55 10.25 20.51
N ARG A 114 23.10 10.07 19.26
CA ARG A 114 21.70 9.89 18.90
C ARG A 114 21.45 8.47 18.39
N ALA A 115 20.44 7.78 18.92
CA ALA A 115 20.07 6.46 18.43
C ALA A 115 19.49 6.54 17.02
N VAL A 116 20.02 5.75 16.09
CA VAL A 116 19.58 5.68 14.70
C VAL A 116 19.18 4.25 14.36
N VAL A 117 18.02 4.07 13.75
CA VAL A 117 17.57 2.78 13.21
C VAL A 117 16.97 2.96 11.82
N LEU A 118 17.52 2.25 10.84
CA LEU A 118 17.06 2.28 9.47
C LEU A 118 16.39 0.95 9.13
N THR A 119 15.12 0.97 8.78
CA THR A 119 14.41 -0.22 8.26
C THR A 119 14.71 -0.35 6.77
N ASP A 120 15.04 -1.54 6.31
CA ASP A 120 15.20 -1.75 4.87
C ASP A 120 13.86 -1.61 4.14
N ARG A 121 13.90 -1.66 2.80
CA ARG A 121 12.70 -1.55 1.97
C ARG A 121 11.62 -2.55 2.39
N ASP A 122 11.98 -3.83 2.48
CA ASP A 122 11.02 -4.91 2.65
C ASP A 122 10.66 -5.14 4.14
N GLY A 123 11.33 -4.45 5.07
CA GLY A 123 11.01 -4.43 6.49
C GLY A 123 11.61 -5.56 7.32
N HIS A 124 12.33 -6.49 6.68
CA HIS A 124 12.89 -7.70 7.27
C HIS A 124 14.16 -7.46 8.09
N GLN A 125 14.85 -6.35 7.87
CA GLN A 125 16.12 -6.05 8.54
C GLN A 125 16.21 -4.60 8.97
N VAL A 126 17.04 -4.36 9.97
CA VAL A 126 17.38 -3.01 10.42
C VAL A 126 18.88 -2.81 10.42
N LEU A 127 19.30 -1.60 10.06
CA LEU A 127 20.64 -1.10 10.30
C LEU A 127 20.59 -0.12 11.47
N ALA A 128 21.20 -0.51 12.60
CA ALA A 128 21.27 0.30 13.82
C ALA A 128 22.69 0.85 14.04
N ASN A 129 22.80 2.09 14.50
CA ASN A 129 24.09 2.66 14.92
C ASN A 129 24.52 2.13 16.31
N GLN A 130 25.76 2.43 16.73
CA GLN A 130 26.29 2.00 18.04
C GLN A 130 25.37 2.40 19.19
N ARG A 131 24.87 3.64 19.20
CA ARG A 131 24.00 4.14 20.27
C ARG A 131 22.71 3.32 20.38
N ALA A 132 22.10 2.95 19.26
CA ALA A 132 20.92 2.09 19.25
C ALA A 132 21.21 0.66 19.72
N LEU A 133 22.37 0.09 19.36
CA LEU A 133 22.80 -1.22 19.85
C LEU A 133 23.06 -1.22 21.36
N ASP A 134 23.67 -0.16 21.90
CA ASP A 134 23.93 -0.01 23.34
C ASP A 134 22.62 0.03 24.13
N LEU A 135 21.63 0.79 23.66
CA LEU A 135 20.29 0.83 24.27
C LEU A 135 19.58 -0.53 24.20
N ALA A 136 19.86 -1.32 23.16
CA ALA A 136 19.34 -2.66 22.97
C ALA A 136 20.09 -3.73 23.77
N GLY A 137 21.28 -3.43 24.30
CA GLY A 137 22.16 -4.41 24.92
C GLY A 137 22.75 -5.42 23.93
N VAL A 138 22.93 -5.01 22.66
CA VAL A 138 23.47 -5.87 21.60
C VAL A 138 24.98 -5.65 21.45
N GLY A 139 25.75 -6.69 21.71
CA GLY A 139 27.22 -6.69 21.71
C GLY A 139 27.83 -8.02 21.26
N ILE A 140 29.13 -8.19 21.50
CA ILE A 140 29.87 -9.40 21.11
C ILE A 140 29.32 -10.66 21.78
N GLU A 141 28.90 -10.56 23.04
CA GLU A 141 28.37 -11.67 23.84
C GLU A 141 26.87 -11.93 23.64
N THR A 142 26.18 -11.12 22.82
CA THR A 142 24.74 -11.34 22.58
C THR A 142 24.56 -12.66 21.82
N PRO A 143 23.77 -13.61 22.32
CA PRO A 143 23.53 -14.86 21.62
C PRO A 143 22.74 -14.63 20.33
N GLU A 144 22.84 -15.55 19.38
CA GLU A 144 21.98 -15.55 18.19
C GLU A 144 20.51 -15.75 18.57
N VAL A 145 19.61 -15.16 17.78
CA VAL A 145 18.17 -15.19 18.02
C VAL A 145 17.55 -16.24 17.10
N PRO A 146 16.80 -17.24 17.61
CA PRO A 146 16.11 -18.20 16.74
C PRO A 146 15.27 -17.49 15.69
N GLY A 147 15.41 -17.88 14.42
CA GLY A 147 14.71 -17.26 13.30
C GLY A 147 15.20 -15.84 12.96
N GLY A 148 16.45 -15.49 13.28
CA GLY A 148 17.10 -14.27 12.83
C GLY A 148 18.61 -14.30 13.02
N ALA A 149 19.28 -13.23 12.59
CA ALA A 149 20.73 -13.15 12.61
C ALA A 149 21.23 -11.78 13.06
N ILE A 150 22.25 -11.78 13.92
CA ILE A 150 23.06 -10.60 14.23
C ILE A 150 24.29 -10.64 13.32
N VAL A 151 24.36 -9.77 12.32
CA VAL A 151 25.51 -9.76 11.41
C VAL A 151 26.72 -9.20 12.15
N ARG A 152 27.83 -9.95 12.13
CA ARG A 152 29.07 -9.64 12.84
C ARG A 152 30.23 -9.45 11.88
N ASP A 153 31.18 -8.61 12.26
CA ASP A 153 32.46 -8.48 11.57
C ASP A 153 33.40 -9.66 11.90
N PRO A 154 34.56 -9.80 11.24
CA PRO A 154 35.52 -10.87 11.55
C PRO A 154 36.04 -10.88 13.00
N GLY A 155 35.88 -9.78 13.75
CA GLY A 155 36.23 -9.68 15.17
C GLY A 155 35.06 -10.01 16.11
N GLY A 156 33.92 -10.48 15.57
CA GLY A 156 32.73 -10.85 16.34
C GLY A 156 31.85 -9.66 16.77
N LYS A 157 32.23 -8.43 16.44
CA LYS A 157 31.44 -7.24 16.81
C LYS A 157 30.23 -7.11 15.90
N PRO A 158 29.04 -6.78 16.44
CA PRO A 158 27.88 -6.50 15.61
C PRO A 158 28.15 -5.34 14.63
N THR A 159 27.85 -5.56 13.35
CA THR A 159 27.94 -4.56 12.29
C THR A 159 26.78 -3.56 12.35
N GLY A 160 25.78 -3.82 13.20
CA GLY A 160 24.52 -3.07 13.29
C GLY A 160 23.42 -3.58 12.36
N LEU A 161 23.73 -4.50 11.44
CA LEU A 161 22.72 -5.15 10.63
C LEU A 161 22.09 -6.32 11.40
N LEU A 162 20.78 -6.24 11.64
CA LEU A 162 19.99 -7.24 12.36
C LEU A 162 18.86 -7.73 11.46
N GLN A 163 18.78 -9.04 11.26
CA GLN A 163 17.89 -9.66 10.28
C GLN A 163 16.80 -10.49 10.95
N GLU A 164 15.60 -10.48 10.36
CA GLU A 164 14.43 -11.23 10.81
C GLU A 164 14.14 -11.02 12.30
N THR A 165 14.00 -12.08 13.09
CA THR A 165 13.66 -11.98 14.52
C THR A 165 14.69 -11.17 15.32
N ALA A 166 15.96 -11.11 14.89
CA ALA A 166 16.99 -10.32 15.57
C ALA A 166 16.73 -8.81 15.49
N ASN A 167 16.01 -8.33 14.46
CA ASN A 167 15.67 -6.91 14.35
C ASN A 167 14.81 -6.41 15.54
N ARG A 168 14.09 -7.33 16.21
CA ARG A 168 13.26 -7.03 17.39
C ARG A 168 14.09 -6.57 18.59
N LEU A 169 15.36 -6.97 18.69
CA LEU A 169 16.25 -6.55 19.79
C LEU A 169 16.34 -5.02 19.88
N VAL A 170 16.43 -4.35 18.73
CA VAL A 170 16.47 -2.88 18.66
C VAL A 170 15.06 -2.30 18.62
N ARG A 171 14.13 -2.86 17.83
CA ARG A 171 12.76 -2.32 17.72
C ARG A 171 12.02 -2.28 19.05
N ALA A 172 12.23 -3.27 19.93
CA ALA A 172 11.60 -3.32 21.25
C ALA A 172 12.06 -2.20 22.20
N LYS A 173 13.12 -1.46 21.85
CA LYS A 173 13.59 -0.28 22.60
C LYS A 173 12.99 1.03 22.10
N LEU A 174 12.31 1.02 20.96
CA LEU A 174 11.52 2.18 20.53
C LEU A 174 10.34 2.36 21.49
N PRO A 175 10.10 3.57 22.02
CA PRO A 175 8.88 3.85 22.74
C PRO A 175 7.64 3.51 21.89
N PRO A 176 6.50 3.12 22.47
CA PRO A 176 5.24 3.07 21.73
C PRO A 176 4.90 4.44 21.13
N PRO A 177 4.34 4.52 19.90
CA PRO A 177 3.95 5.78 19.31
C PRO A 177 2.80 6.43 20.09
N THR A 178 2.94 7.71 20.36
CA THR A 178 1.86 8.54 20.91
C THR A 178 0.83 8.86 19.83
N ALA A 179 -0.41 9.15 20.23
CA ALA A 179 -1.44 9.60 19.28
C ALA A 179 -1.03 10.87 18.50
N ASP A 180 -0.22 11.75 19.10
CA ASP A 180 0.33 12.94 18.43
C ASP A 180 1.36 12.58 17.34
N GLU A 181 2.25 11.61 17.60
CA GLU A 181 3.16 11.09 16.59
C GLU A 181 2.41 10.43 15.43
N VAL A 182 1.38 9.62 15.73
CA VAL A 182 0.55 8.97 14.71
C VAL A 182 -0.23 10.00 13.91
N TYR A 183 -0.82 11.01 14.54
CA TYR A 183 -1.51 12.09 13.85
C TYR A 183 -0.56 12.91 12.96
N ALA A 184 0.65 13.22 13.43
CA ALA A 184 1.66 13.90 12.62
C ALA A 184 2.10 13.05 11.40
N ALA A 185 2.23 11.73 11.58
CA ALA A 185 2.54 10.80 10.49
C ALA A 185 1.37 10.71 9.49
N LEU A 186 0.14 10.53 9.97
CA LEU A 186 -1.08 10.53 9.14
C LEU A 186 -1.17 11.79 8.28
N ARG A 187 -0.92 12.97 8.89
CA ARG A 187 -0.93 14.24 8.15
C ARG A 187 0.14 14.29 7.06
N TYR A 188 1.35 13.85 7.39
CA TYR A 188 2.44 13.83 6.42
C TYR A 188 2.13 12.90 5.24
N GLU A 189 1.64 11.69 5.51
CA GLU A 189 1.35 10.73 4.46
C GLU A 189 0.13 11.11 3.62
N MET A 190 -0.93 11.72 4.17
CA MET A 190 -2.06 12.16 3.35
C MET A 190 -1.68 13.29 2.38
N HIS A 191 -0.71 14.16 2.74
CA HIS A 191 -0.17 15.15 1.82
C HIS A 191 0.62 14.49 0.68
N ARG A 192 1.41 13.46 0.99
CA ARG A 192 2.13 12.69 -0.03
C ARG A 192 1.17 11.93 -0.94
N ALA A 193 0.18 11.26 -0.38
CA ALA A 193 -0.85 10.55 -1.14
C ALA A 193 -1.57 11.51 -2.10
N ALA A 194 -2.03 12.67 -1.62
CA ALA A 194 -2.65 13.68 -2.48
C ALA A 194 -1.71 14.16 -3.59
N SER A 195 -0.40 14.32 -3.31
CA SER A 195 0.59 14.68 -4.35
C SER A 195 0.80 13.62 -5.43
N LEU A 196 0.44 12.37 -5.14
CA LEU A 196 0.49 11.22 -6.06
C LEU A 196 -0.87 10.93 -6.71
N GLY A 197 -1.84 11.82 -6.58
CA GLY A 197 -3.16 11.68 -7.22
C GLY A 197 -4.13 10.80 -6.43
N LEU A 198 -3.76 10.35 -5.24
CA LEU A 198 -4.60 9.51 -4.41
C LEU A 198 -5.70 10.36 -3.74
N THR A 199 -6.95 9.91 -3.84
CA THR A 199 -8.12 10.50 -3.17
C THR A 199 -8.77 9.56 -2.16
N ALA A 200 -8.40 8.28 -2.16
CA ALA A 200 -8.88 7.31 -1.17
C ALA A 200 -7.81 6.25 -0.84
N LEU A 201 -7.72 5.86 0.44
CA LEU A 201 -6.81 4.84 0.96
C LEU A 201 -7.59 3.81 1.80
N GLN A 202 -7.26 2.53 1.66
CA GLN A 202 -7.77 1.46 2.51
C GLN A 202 -6.66 0.95 3.44
N VAL A 203 -6.80 1.24 4.73
CA VAL A 203 -5.77 1.06 5.76
C VAL A 203 -5.83 -0.34 6.35
N ALA A 204 -4.78 -1.14 6.12
CA ALA A 204 -4.68 -2.55 6.48
C ALA A 204 -3.89 -2.81 7.79
N ASN A 205 -3.72 -1.81 8.67
CA ASN A 205 -2.91 -1.97 9.89
C ASN A 205 -3.49 -2.96 10.91
N GLY A 206 -4.82 -3.06 10.99
CA GLY A 206 -5.47 -3.58 12.18
C GLY A 206 -5.39 -2.53 13.30
N LEU A 207 -6.31 -1.57 13.25
CA LEU A 207 -6.34 -0.34 14.04
C LEU A 207 -6.09 -0.56 15.55
N ASP A 208 -5.16 0.21 16.11
CA ASP A 208 -4.97 0.34 17.55
C ASP A 208 -5.59 1.63 18.15
N SER A 209 -5.43 1.82 19.46
CA SER A 209 -6.00 2.99 20.16
C SER A 209 -5.37 4.33 19.76
N ALA A 210 -4.07 4.37 19.45
CA ALA A 210 -3.38 5.61 19.08
C ALA A 210 -3.77 6.03 17.65
N GLU A 211 -3.88 5.07 16.75
CA GLU A 211 -4.41 5.29 15.39
C GLU A 211 -5.88 5.71 15.44
N THR A 212 -6.69 5.09 16.31
CA THR A 212 -8.08 5.50 16.52
C THR A 212 -8.19 6.97 16.90
N ALA A 213 -7.39 7.39 17.89
CA ALA A 213 -7.37 8.78 18.36
C ALA A 213 -6.86 9.76 17.28
N ALA A 214 -5.88 9.36 16.48
CA ALA A 214 -5.37 10.18 15.39
C ALA A 214 -6.43 10.42 14.29
N PHE A 215 -7.16 9.39 13.90
CA PHE A 215 -8.26 9.53 12.93
C PHE A 215 -9.44 10.33 13.49
N ASP A 216 -9.82 10.12 14.75
CA ASP A 216 -10.87 10.92 15.40
C ASP A 216 -10.50 12.41 15.43
N ARG A 217 -9.24 12.73 15.75
CA ARG A 217 -8.74 14.11 15.70
C ARG A 217 -8.78 14.68 14.28
N ALA A 218 -8.29 13.93 13.29
CA ALA A 218 -8.25 14.37 11.89
C ALA A 218 -9.65 14.60 11.29
N LEU A 219 -10.63 13.82 11.75
CA LEU A 219 -12.03 14.00 11.38
C LEU A 219 -12.64 15.23 12.08
N ALA A 220 -12.34 15.44 13.36
CA ALA A 220 -12.87 16.55 14.15
C ALA A 220 -12.36 17.93 13.70
N ASP A 221 -11.14 18.01 13.18
CA ASP A 221 -10.53 19.25 12.70
C ASP A 221 -10.61 19.46 11.17
N ASP A 222 -11.34 18.61 10.46
CA ASP A 222 -11.52 18.62 8.99
C ASP A 222 -10.19 18.59 8.19
N SER A 223 -9.15 17.96 8.76
CA SER A 223 -7.83 17.92 8.14
C SER A 223 -7.60 16.79 7.12
N LEU A 224 -8.50 15.80 7.04
CA LEU A 224 -8.35 14.67 6.11
C LEU A 224 -8.27 15.13 4.65
N LEU A 225 -7.15 14.90 3.97
CA LEU A 225 -6.94 15.25 2.56
C LEU A 225 -7.30 14.13 1.57
N VAL A 226 -7.56 12.93 2.08
CA VAL A 226 -8.01 11.77 1.31
C VAL A 226 -9.06 11.04 2.13
N ARG A 227 -9.83 10.18 1.47
CA ARG A 227 -10.83 9.32 2.12
C ARG A 227 -10.14 8.09 2.70
N PHE A 228 -10.62 7.60 3.82
CA PHE A 228 -10.08 6.42 4.47
C PHE A 228 -11.14 5.36 4.69
N ARG A 229 -10.78 4.11 4.43
CA ARG A 229 -11.45 2.95 4.99
C ARG A 229 -10.45 2.18 5.85
N VAL A 230 -10.77 1.93 7.12
CA VAL A 230 -9.77 1.44 8.07
C VAL A 230 -10.17 0.08 8.64
N ALA A 231 -9.23 -0.86 8.58
CA ALA A 231 -9.40 -2.21 9.08
C ALA A 231 -9.13 -2.33 10.58
N VAL A 232 -9.99 -3.05 11.28
CA VAL A 232 -9.73 -3.56 12.64
C VAL A 232 -8.93 -4.87 12.56
N PRO A 233 -8.31 -5.34 13.66
CA PRO A 233 -7.63 -6.63 13.65
C PRO A 233 -8.58 -7.81 13.36
N PHE A 234 -8.13 -8.78 12.56
CA PHE A 234 -8.71 -10.12 12.45
C PHE A 234 -7.79 -11.12 13.16
N THR A 235 -8.27 -11.67 14.27
CA THR A 235 -7.54 -12.66 15.09
C THR A 235 -8.45 -13.85 15.40
N SER A 236 -7.86 -15.00 15.73
CA SER A 236 -8.58 -16.18 16.22
C SER A 236 -9.36 -15.90 17.52
N ASP A 237 -8.92 -14.92 18.31
CA ASP A 237 -9.61 -14.42 19.50
C ASP A 237 -10.79 -13.49 19.15
N ALA A 238 -11.74 -14.01 18.38
CA ALA A 238 -12.89 -13.28 17.87
C ALA A 238 -14.03 -13.13 18.90
N THR A 239 -13.73 -12.72 20.13
CA THR A 239 -14.74 -12.65 21.21
C THR A 239 -15.94 -11.76 20.86
N ASP A 240 -17.11 -12.03 21.46
CA ASP A 240 -18.30 -11.23 21.22
C ASP A 240 -18.12 -9.77 21.64
N ALA A 241 -17.31 -9.52 22.68
CA ALA A 241 -16.95 -8.19 23.12
C ALA A 241 -16.09 -7.44 22.08
N ALA A 242 -15.07 -8.10 21.52
CA ALA A 242 -14.24 -7.52 20.47
C ALA A 242 -15.08 -7.19 19.22
N LEU A 243 -15.89 -8.14 18.75
CA LEU A 243 -16.77 -7.96 17.60
C LEU A 243 -17.82 -6.86 17.83
N ALA A 244 -18.37 -6.75 19.04
CA ALA A 244 -19.27 -5.66 19.41
C ALA A 244 -18.57 -4.30 19.34
N GLY A 245 -17.32 -4.21 19.83
CA GLY A 245 -16.49 -3.01 19.72
C GLY A 245 -16.23 -2.60 18.27
N TYR A 246 -15.89 -3.57 17.40
CA TYR A 246 -15.67 -3.32 15.98
C TYR A 246 -16.94 -2.87 15.26
N ARG A 247 -18.10 -3.43 15.60
CA ARG A 247 -19.40 -2.97 15.09
C ARG A 247 -19.73 -1.55 15.55
N ALA A 248 -19.46 -1.22 16.81
CA ALA A 248 -19.66 0.13 17.32
C ALA A 248 -18.77 1.15 16.60
N LEU A 249 -17.51 0.78 16.34
CA LEU A 249 -16.59 1.61 15.55
C LEU A 249 -17.09 1.78 14.10
N ALA A 250 -17.57 0.71 13.46
CA ALA A 250 -18.15 0.77 12.12
C ALA A 250 -19.41 1.66 12.05
N ALA A 251 -20.24 1.65 13.09
CA ALA A 251 -21.39 2.54 13.17
C ALA A 251 -20.98 4.02 13.36
N ARG A 252 -19.93 4.25 14.17
CA ARG A 252 -19.40 5.59 14.45
C ARG A 252 -18.67 6.18 13.23
N TRP A 253 -17.84 5.39 12.57
CA TRP A 253 -17.10 5.75 11.37
C TRP A 253 -17.80 5.18 10.14
N ASN A 254 -18.82 5.89 9.66
CA ASN A 254 -19.56 5.56 8.44
C ASN A 254 -19.78 6.80 7.55
N GLY A 255 -18.85 7.74 7.61
CA GLY A 255 -18.96 9.03 6.93
C GLY A 255 -18.45 9.00 5.47
N PRO A 256 -18.48 10.16 4.78
CA PRO A 256 -17.93 10.28 3.44
C PRO A 256 -16.39 10.24 3.41
N LEU A 257 -15.73 10.71 4.48
CA LEU A 257 -14.26 10.83 4.58
C LEU A 257 -13.60 9.67 5.34
N LEU A 258 -14.27 9.08 6.33
CA LEU A 258 -13.73 8.00 7.16
C LEU A 258 -14.77 6.91 7.36
N ARG A 259 -14.39 5.66 7.07
CA ARG A 259 -15.20 4.46 7.33
C ARG A 259 -14.41 3.35 8.01
N ALA A 260 -15.06 2.59 8.88
CA ALA A 260 -14.58 1.30 9.36
C ALA A 260 -15.45 0.16 8.80
N GLY A 261 -15.50 -0.99 9.48
CA GLY A 261 -16.33 -2.13 9.08
C GLY A 261 -15.64 -3.16 8.19
N ILE A 262 -14.31 -3.17 8.20
CA ILE A 262 -13.47 -4.18 7.56
C ILE A 262 -12.46 -4.70 8.60
N ALA A 263 -12.04 -5.97 8.50
CA ALA A 263 -11.05 -6.57 9.39
C ALA A 263 -9.90 -7.20 8.59
N LYS A 264 -8.65 -7.01 9.05
CA LYS A 264 -7.43 -7.48 8.37
C LYS A 264 -6.78 -8.65 9.10
N GLY A 265 -6.63 -9.76 8.38
CA GLY A 265 -5.97 -10.98 8.83
C GLY A 265 -4.69 -11.29 8.05
N MET A 266 -3.83 -12.12 8.65
CA MET A 266 -2.62 -12.68 8.03
C MET A 266 -2.71 -14.20 8.04
N LEU A 267 -2.70 -14.85 6.88
CA LEU A 267 -2.74 -16.31 6.80
C LEU A 267 -1.36 -16.94 6.68
N ASP A 268 -0.40 -16.24 6.09
CA ASP A 268 0.97 -16.70 5.90
C ASP A 268 1.98 -15.52 5.96
N GLY A 269 3.23 -15.78 5.58
CA GLY A 269 4.26 -14.77 5.39
C GLY A 269 4.50 -14.48 3.91
N THR A 270 5.76 -14.25 3.52
CA THR A 270 6.18 -13.89 2.15
C THR A 270 6.94 -15.02 1.48
N VAL A 271 7.00 -15.00 0.15
CA VAL A 271 7.87 -15.90 -0.61
C VAL A 271 9.32 -15.65 -0.27
N ASP A 272 9.76 -14.38 -0.22
CA ASP A 272 11.17 -14.01 -0.01
C ASP A 272 11.77 -14.52 1.30
N ALA A 273 10.94 -14.66 2.33
CA ALA A 273 11.34 -15.22 3.62
C ALA A 273 11.14 -16.76 3.70
N GLY A 274 10.64 -17.41 2.65
CA GLY A 274 10.29 -18.82 2.66
C GLY A 274 9.13 -19.18 3.60
N THR A 275 8.25 -18.21 3.91
CA THR A 275 7.20 -18.36 4.92
C THR A 275 5.78 -18.29 4.36
N ALA A 276 5.60 -17.91 3.09
CA ALA A 276 4.32 -18.04 2.40
C ALA A 276 3.90 -19.53 2.31
N ALA A 277 2.65 -19.83 2.60
CA ALA A 277 2.20 -21.21 2.74
C ALA A 277 1.92 -21.80 1.36
N MET A 278 2.68 -22.84 1.00
CA MET A 278 2.63 -23.49 -0.31
C MET A 278 1.94 -24.87 -0.24
N LEU A 279 1.32 -25.30 -1.34
CA LEU A 279 0.73 -26.64 -1.50
C LEU A 279 1.82 -27.70 -1.65
N GLU A 280 2.90 -27.34 -2.33
CA GLU A 280 4.09 -28.18 -2.53
C GLU A 280 5.32 -27.48 -1.94
N PRO A 281 6.37 -28.23 -1.53
CA PRO A 281 7.60 -27.63 -1.01
C PRO A 281 8.18 -26.55 -1.93
N TYR A 282 8.85 -25.56 -1.35
CA TYR A 282 9.66 -24.59 -2.10
C TYR A 282 10.72 -25.30 -2.97
N ALA A 283 11.17 -24.66 -4.04
CA ALA A 283 12.20 -25.23 -4.91
C ALA A 283 13.59 -25.26 -4.24
N VAL A 284 13.79 -24.43 -3.22
CA VAL A 284 14.97 -24.43 -2.35
C VAL A 284 14.54 -24.85 -0.95
N GLY A 285 15.15 -25.91 -0.42
CA GLY A 285 14.74 -26.54 0.85
C GLY A 285 13.61 -27.57 0.67
N ASP A 286 12.99 -27.99 1.77
CA ASP A 286 11.91 -28.99 1.83
C ASP A 286 10.63 -28.47 2.51
N GLY A 287 10.63 -27.23 3.00
CA GLY A 287 9.51 -26.61 3.70
C GLY A 287 8.38 -26.17 2.77
N THR A 288 7.16 -26.06 3.34
CA THR A 288 5.93 -25.56 2.67
C THR A 288 5.47 -24.22 3.24
N GLY A 289 6.37 -23.47 3.88
CA GLY A 289 6.06 -22.21 4.54
C GLY A 289 5.41 -22.36 5.92
N LEU A 290 4.87 -21.26 6.44
CA LEU A 290 4.37 -21.15 7.82
C LEU A 290 2.94 -20.58 7.84
N PRO A 291 1.90 -21.42 7.71
CA PRO A 291 0.53 -20.98 7.88
C PRO A 291 0.29 -20.53 9.33
N ARG A 292 -0.48 -19.45 9.51
CA ARG A 292 -0.82 -18.88 10.83
C ARG A 292 -2.12 -19.41 11.43
N PHE A 293 -2.91 -20.11 10.62
CA PHE A 293 -4.18 -20.72 11.00
C PHE A 293 -4.23 -22.15 10.47
N THR A 294 -4.94 -23.04 11.15
CA THR A 294 -5.49 -24.23 10.49
C THR A 294 -6.70 -23.85 9.61
N ALA A 295 -7.13 -24.75 8.72
CA ALA A 295 -8.31 -24.49 7.89
C ALA A 295 -9.57 -24.33 8.76
N GLU A 296 -9.72 -25.20 9.76
CA GLU A 296 -10.86 -25.21 10.67
C GLU A 296 -10.91 -23.93 11.54
N GLU A 297 -9.76 -23.48 12.05
CA GLU A 297 -9.65 -22.24 12.82
C GLU A 297 -9.99 -21.03 11.96
N LEU A 298 -9.48 -20.96 10.73
CA LEU A 298 -9.77 -19.87 9.80
C LEU A 298 -11.26 -19.82 9.47
N GLU A 299 -11.86 -20.94 9.12
CA GLU A 299 -13.30 -21.04 8.86
C GLU A 299 -14.14 -20.56 10.05
N ALA A 300 -13.85 -21.07 11.25
CA ALA A 300 -14.59 -20.70 12.46
C ALA A 300 -14.45 -19.21 12.76
N THR A 301 -13.25 -18.66 12.60
CA THR A 301 -12.98 -17.24 12.82
C THR A 301 -13.73 -16.38 11.79
N LEU A 302 -13.62 -16.72 10.50
CA LEU A 302 -14.25 -15.96 9.42
C LEU A 302 -15.77 -15.91 9.54
N VAL A 303 -16.40 -17.02 9.93
CA VAL A 303 -17.84 -17.10 10.22
C VAL A 303 -18.25 -16.09 11.30
N ARG A 304 -17.45 -15.93 12.36
CA ARG A 304 -17.77 -14.97 13.44
C ARG A 304 -17.66 -13.52 12.99
N TYR A 305 -16.59 -13.15 12.27
CA TYR A 305 -16.45 -11.80 11.73
C TYR A 305 -17.54 -11.47 10.69
N ASP A 306 -17.89 -12.44 9.83
CA ASP A 306 -18.98 -12.27 8.87
C ASP A 306 -20.35 -12.11 9.56
N SER A 307 -20.63 -12.90 10.61
CA SER A 307 -21.85 -12.76 11.42
C SER A 307 -21.94 -11.41 12.14
N ALA A 308 -20.81 -10.78 12.44
CA ALA A 308 -20.75 -9.41 12.96
C ALA A 308 -20.99 -8.35 11.86
N GLY A 309 -21.15 -8.75 10.60
CA GLY A 309 -21.39 -7.87 9.46
C GLY A 309 -20.12 -7.22 8.89
N LEU A 310 -18.94 -7.58 9.39
CA LEU A 310 -17.67 -7.03 8.94
C LEU A 310 -17.31 -7.61 7.56
N GLN A 311 -16.70 -6.81 6.69
CA GLN A 311 -15.93 -7.34 5.57
C GLN A 311 -14.60 -7.88 6.11
N VAL A 312 -14.03 -8.90 5.47
CA VAL A 312 -12.74 -9.45 5.87
C VAL A 312 -11.79 -9.41 4.68
N GLU A 313 -10.58 -8.91 4.93
CA GLU A 313 -9.43 -8.95 4.03
C GLU A 313 -8.34 -9.85 4.64
N LEU A 314 -7.86 -10.82 3.86
CA LEU A 314 -6.91 -11.83 4.31
C LEU A 314 -5.65 -11.74 3.46
N HIS A 315 -4.51 -11.45 4.10
CA HIS A 315 -3.20 -11.65 3.46
C HIS A 315 -3.01 -13.13 3.18
N ALA A 316 -2.81 -13.46 1.90
CA ALA A 316 -2.47 -14.80 1.44
C ALA A 316 -1.59 -14.71 0.19
N ILE A 317 -0.31 -15.08 0.35
CA ILE A 317 0.67 -15.01 -0.74
C ILE A 317 0.82 -16.35 -1.44
N GLY A 318 1.01 -17.43 -0.68
CA GLY A 318 1.22 -18.77 -1.23
C GLY A 318 -0.08 -19.45 -1.65
N ASP A 319 -0.01 -20.36 -2.62
CA ASP A 319 -1.17 -21.06 -3.19
C ASP A 319 -2.00 -21.80 -2.13
N ARG A 320 -1.39 -22.37 -1.08
CA ARG A 320 -2.12 -23.01 0.01
C ARG A 320 -2.89 -22.01 0.86
N ALA A 321 -2.29 -20.87 1.21
CA ALA A 321 -2.99 -19.82 1.95
C ALA A 321 -4.17 -19.26 1.15
N ILE A 322 -3.98 -19.05 -0.16
CA ILE A 322 -5.02 -18.55 -1.07
C ILE A 322 -6.19 -19.55 -1.13
N ARG A 323 -5.89 -20.85 -1.29
CA ARG A 323 -6.90 -21.91 -1.29
C ARG A 323 -7.66 -21.96 0.02
N MET A 324 -6.95 -21.92 1.15
CA MET A 324 -7.55 -21.87 2.49
C MET A 324 -8.50 -20.68 2.66
N ALA A 325 -8.11 -19.49 2.17
CA ALA A 325 -8.98 -18.32 2.21
C ALA A 325 -10.26 -18.50 1.38
N LEU A 326 -10.14 -19.00 0.15
CA LEU A 326 -11.28 -19.25 -0.73
C LEU A 326 -12.23 -20.31 -0.15
N ASP A 327 -11.68 -21.38 0.40
CA ASP A 327 -12.45 -22.43 1.09
C ASP A 327 -13.19 -21.85 2.29
N ALA A 328 -12.53 -21.00 3.09
CA ALA A 328 -13.16 -20.34 4.23
C ALA A 328 -14.30 -19.39 3.83
N PHE A 329 -14.13 -18.59 2.78
CA PHE A 329 -15.19 -17.72 2.25
C PHE A 329 -16.39 -18.55 1.74
N GLU A 330 -16.13 -19.65 1.04
CA GLU A 330 -17.16 -20.56 0.57
C GLU A 330 -17.92 -21.21 1.73
N ALA A 331 -17.22 -21.73 2.75
CA ALA A 331 -17.81 -22.30 3.95
C ALA A 331 -18.65 -21.27 4.73
N THR A 332 -18.15 -20.03 4.84
CA THR A 332 -18.85 -18.92 5.49
C THR A 332 -20.14 -18.58 4.77
N ALA A 333 -20.14 -18.52 3.43
CA ALA A 333 -21.35 -18.31 2.65
C ALA A 333 -22.40 -19.41 2.85
N ARG A 334 -21.96 -20.67 3.01
CA ARG A 334 -22.86 -21.80 3.32
C ARG A 334 -23.45 -21.70 4.74
N ARG A 335 -22.66 -21.30 5.74
CA ARG A 335 -23.08 -21.24 7.15
C ARG A 335 -23.94 -20.01 7.47
N ASN A 336 -23.57 -18.84 6.96
CA ASN A 336 -24.23 -17.57 7.27
C ASN A 336 -25.25 -17.12 6.20
N GLY A 337 -25.44 -17.90 5.14
CA GLY A 337 -26.38 -17.60 4.06
C GLY A 337 -25.88 -16.56 3.05
N PRO A 338 -26.69 -16.18 2.04
CA PRO A 338 -26.28 -15.21 1.02
C PRO A 338 -26.16 -13.78 1.58
N ARG A 339 -25.05 -13.10 1.25
CA ARG A 339 -24.79 -11.68 1.57
C ARG A 339 -23.79 -11.12 0.55
N ASP A 340 -23.90 -9.84 0.22
CA ASP A 340 -22.82 -9.12 -0.48
C ASP A 340 -21.66 -8.87 0.49
N ARG A 341 -20.80 -9.87 0.67
CA ARG A 341 -19.67 -9.85 1.62
C ARG A 341 -18.46 -9.11 1.10
N ARG A 342 -18.24 -9.21 -0.21
CA ARG A 342 -17.03 -8.74 -0.91
C ARG A 342 -15.75 -9.12 -0.17
N GLY A 343 -15.65 -10.37 0.29
CA GLY A 343 -14.45 -10.87 0.96
C GLY A 343 -13.22 -10.62 0.08
N ARG A 344 -12.07 -10.33 0.69
CA ARG A 344 -10.87 -9.95 -0.06
C ARG A 344 -9.72 -10.87 0.27
N ILE A 345 -8.96 -11.24 -0.75
CA ILE A 345 -7.65 -11.85 -0.59
C ILE A 345 -6.63 -10.83 -1.06
N GLU A 346 -5.70 -10.51 -0.17
CA GLU A 346 -4.65 -9.53 -0.36
C GLU A 346 -3.39 -10.21 -0.89
N HIS A 347 -2.64 -9.49 -1.74
CA HIS A 347 -1.41 -9.92 -2.42
C HIS A 347 -1.66 -10.92 -3.55
N LEU A 348 -2.14 -12.12 -3.23
CA LEU A 348 -2.49 -13.14 -4.23
C LEU A 348 -1.33 -13.39 -5.22
N GLU A 349 -0.13 -13.56 -4.68
CA GLU A 349 1.07 -13.53 -5.51
C GLU A 349 1.21 -14.79 -6.36
N VAL A 350 0.94 -15.97 -5.79
CA VAL A 350 1.17 -17.27 -6.45
C VAL A 350 -0.08 -18.15 -6.36
N PRO A 351 -1.23 -17.78 -6.96
CA PRO A 351 -2.41 -18.62 -6.90
C PRO A 351 -2.23 -19.89 -7.74
N HIS A 352 -2.79 -20.99 -7.25
CA HIS A 352 -2.95 -22.18 -8.08
C HIS A 352 -3.96 -21.88 -9.23
N PRO A 353 -3.73 -22.34 -10.47
CA PRO A 353 -4.60 -22.07 -11.61
C PRO A 353 -6.07 -22.43 -11.36
N ASP A 354 -6.34 -23.56 -10.71
CA ASP A 354 -7.69 -24.01 -10.35
C ASP A 354 -8.44 -23.06 -9.40
N ASP A 355 -7.70 -22.23 -8.66
CA ASP A 355 -8.27 -21.28 -7.72
C ASP A 355 -8.64 -19.93 -8.39
N ILE A 356 -8.07 -19.59 -9.54
CA ILE A 356 -8.32 -18.31 -10.24
C ILE A 356 -9.81 -18.13 -10.59
N PRO A 357 -10.52 -19.11 -11.19
CA PRO A 357 -11.96 -18.96 -11.49
C PRO A 357 -12.84 -18.85 -10.25
N ARG A 358 -12.34 -19.23 -9.07
CA ARG A 358 -13.12 -19.21 -7.82
C ARG A 358 -13.38 -17.79 -7.34
N PHE A 359 -12.50 -16.83 -7.64
CA PHE A 359 -12.68 -15.43 -7.27
C PHE A 359 -14.01 -14.86 -7.81
N ALA A 360 -14.25 -15.02 -9.11
CA ALA A 360 -15.50 -14.59 -9.73
C ALA A 360 -16.70 -15.37 -9.20
N ARG A 361 -16.58 -16.71 -9.09
CA ARG A 361 -17.66 -17.58 -8.62
C ARG A 361 -18.12 -17.27 -7.20
N LEU A 362 -17.18 -16.96 -6.31
CA LEU A 362 -17.43 -16.70 -4.89
C LEU A 362 -17.70 -15.21 -4.60
N GLY A 363 -17.49 -14.32 -5.58
CA GLY A 363 -17.55 -12.87 -5.35
C GLY A 363 -16.44 -12.36 -4.42
N VAL A 364 -15.31 -13.09 -4.34
CA VAL A 364 -14.13 -12.69 -3.60
C VAL A 364 -13.30 -11.74 -4.46
N ILE A 365 -12.87 -10.63 -3.90
CA ILE A 365 -12.06 -9.61 -4.55
C ILE A 365 -10.59 -10.03 -4.50
N ALA A 366 -9.93 -9.99 -5.65
CA ALA A 366 -8.49 -10.09 -5.75
C ALA A 366 -7.87 -8.70 -5.52
N SER A 367 -7.44 -8.43 -4.29
CA SER A 367 -6.77 -7.18 -3.94
C SER A 367 -5.27 -7.36 -4.10
N THR A 368 -4.71 -6.80 -5.17
CA THR A 368 -3.33 -7.09 -5.59
C THR A 368 -2.49 -5.83 -5.68
N GLN A 369 -1.19 -5.95 -5.42
CA GLN A 369 -0.27 -4.82 -5.53
C GLN A 369 0.43 -4.86 -6.88
N ALA A 370 0.03 -3.97 -7.79
CA ALA A 370 0.56 -3.93 -9.15
C ALA A 370 2.09 -3.80 -9.19
N ILE A 371 2.66 -3.08 -8.21
CA ILE A 371 4.09 -2.85 -8.06
C ILE A 371 4.88 -4.13 -7.73
N PHE A 372 4.25 -5.19 -7.23
CA PHE A 372 4.93 -6.46 -6.94
C PHE A 372 5.35 -7.20 -8.23
N ALA A 373 4.85 -6.78 -9.40
CA ALA A 373 5.32 -7.26 -10.69
C ALA A 373 6.67 -6.64 -11.13
N MET A 374 7.30 -5.82 -10.27
CA MET A 374 8.63 -5.25 -10.48
C MET A 374 9.70 -6.36 -10.53
N PRO A 375 10.45 -6.50 -11.65
CA PRO A 375 11.47 -7.54 -11.80
C PRO A 375 12.84 -7.05 -11.29
N ASP A 376 12.89 -6.61 -10.04
CA ASP A 376 14.14 -6.15 -9.44
C ASP A 376 15.09 -7.31 -9.09
N ALA A 377 16.26 -6.97 -8.53
CA ALA A 377 17.23 -7.97 -8.13
C ALA A 377 16.67 -8.98 -7.11
N THR A 378 15.86 -8.52 -6.15
CA THR A 378 15.22 -9.40 -5.16
C THR A 378 14.27 -10.39 -5.84
N ALA A 379 13.41 -9.90 -6.74
CA ALA A 379 12.48 -10.74 -7.49
C ALA A 379 13.20 -11.82 -8.33
N LEU A 380 14.28 -11.44 -9.02
CA LEU A 380 14.99 -12.33 -9.94
C LEU A 380 15.96 -13.29 -9.25
N THR A 381 16.55 -12.91 -8.12
CA THR A 381 17.62 -13.69 -7.46
C THR A 381 17.17 -14.38 -6.16
N ASN A 382 16.01 -14.02 -5.61
CA ASN A 382 15.46 -14.65 -4.40
C ASN A 382 14.06 -15.23 -4.67
N TYR A 383 13.07 -14.36 -4.94
CA TYR A 383 11.66 -14.76 -5.11
C TYR A 383 11.47 -15.86 -6.17
N ALA A 384 11.92 -15.62 -7.40
CA ALA A 384 11.72 -16.57 -8.50
C ALA A 384 12.48 -17.90 -8.29
N PRO A 385 13.75 -17.90 -7.84
CA PRO A 385 14.44 -19.13 -7.46
C PRO A 385 13.75 -19.94 -6.35
N LEU A 386 13.21 -19.29 -5.31
CA LEU A 386 12.49 -19.98 -4.23
C LEU A 386 11.24 -20.73 -4.75
N LEU A 387 10.51 -20.14 -5.68
CA LEU A 387 9.33 -20.75 -6.27
C LEU A 387 9.64 -21.86 -7.27
N GLY A 388 10.77 -21.75 -7.97
CA GLY A 388 11.06 -22.54 -9.16
C GLY A 388 10.29 -22.04 -10.39
N PRO A 389 10.68 -22.47 -11.59
CA PRO A 389 10.24 -21.87 -12.85
C PRO A 389 8.72 -21.95 -13.07
N GLU A 390 8.07 -23.03 -12.66
CA GLU A 390 6.64 -23.25 -12.90
C GLU A 390 5.74 -22.35 -12.05
N ARG A 391 6.05 -22.19 -10.76
CA ARG A 391 5.29 -21.30 -9.87
C ARG A 391 5.63 -19.85 -10.12
N ALA A 392 6.91 -19.51 -10.34
CA ALA A 392 7.31 -18.17 -10.72
C ALA A 392 6.57 -17.69 -11.98
N ALA A 393 6.41 -18.55 -13.00
CA ALA A 393 5.69 -18.21 -14.24
C ALA A 393 4.19 -17.87 -14.06
N ARG A 394 3.62 -18.13 -12.87
CA ARG A 394 2.24 -17.81 -12.50
C ARG A 394 2.13 -16.61 -11.56
N ALA A 395 3.25 -15.97 -11.21
CA ALA A 395 3.27 -14.89 -10.24
C ALA A 395 2.61 -13.59 -10.74
N MET A 396 1.84 -12.94 -9.86
CA MET A 396 1.09 -11.71 -10.12
C MET A 396 0.21 -11.80 -11.39
N PRO A 397 -0.78 -12.72 -11.43
CA PRO A 397 -1.47 -13.10 -12.66
C PRO A 397 -2.64 -12.18 -13.01
N PHE A 398 -2.39 -10.86 -13.09
CA PHE A 398 -3.43 -9.83 -13.29
C PHE A 398 -4.34 -10.12 -14.49
N ARG A 399 -3.75 -10.50 -15.63
CA ARG A 399 -4.53 -10.81 -16.84
C ARG A 399 -5.40 -12.06 -16.68
N ALA A 400 -4.93 -13.07 -15.96
CA ALA A 400 -5.70 -14.31 -15.76
C ALA A 400 -6.91 -14.05 -14.85
N LEU A 401 -6.75 -13.20 -13.83
CA LEU A 401 -7.84 -12.76 -12.97
C LEU A 401 -8.89 -11.96 -13.75
N ASP A 402 -8.46 -11.02 -14.59
CA ASP A 402 -9.37 -10.27 -15.49
C ASP A 402 -10.11 -11.21 -16.45
N ALA A 403 -9.40 -12.16 -17.07
CA ALA A 403 -9.99 -13.13 -17.99
C ALA A 403 -10.98 -14.08 -17.32
N ALA A 404 -10.77 -14.40 -16.04
CA ALA A 404 -11.69 -15.21 -15.24
C ALA A 404 -12.91 -14.41 -14.73
N GLY A 405 -12.97 -13.10 -14.96
CA GLY A 405 -14.04 -12.23 -14.49
C GLY A 405 -13.94 -11.89 -12.99
N ALA A 406 -12.77 -12.10 -12.37
CA ALA A 406 -12.54 -11.71 -10.99
C ALA A 406 -12.56 -10.18 -10.87
N ARG A 407 -13.08 -9.67 -9.74
CA ARG A 407 -12.97 -8.24 -9.44
C ARG A 407 -11.59 -7.98 -8.85
N GLN A 408 -10.80 -7.15 -9.51
CA GLN A 408 -9.50 -6.72 -8.99
C GLN A 408 -9.57 -5.32 -8.38
N ALA A 409 -8.77 -5.10 -7.34
CA ALA A 409 -8.54 -3.80 -6.71
C ALA A 409 -7.04 -3.63 -6.49
N PHE A 410 -6.45 -2.56 -7.00
CA PHE A 410 -5.02 -2.34 -6.85
C PHE A 410 -4.68 -1.51 -5.60
N GLY A 411 -3.65 -1.95 -4.88
CA GLY A 411 -3.03 -1.22 -3.78
C GLY A 411 -1.51 -1.14 -3.93
N SER A 412 -0.82 -0.52 -2.97
CA SER A 412 0.64 -0.41 -2.98
C SER A 412 1.32 -1.27 -1.93
N ASP A 413 0.64 -1.60 -0.84
CA ASP A 413 1.25 -2.13 0.40
C ASP A 413 2.36 -1.20 0.96
N TYR A 414 2.18 0.10 0.79
CA TYR A 414 3.08 1.09 1.40
C TYR A 414 3.09 0.94 2.92
N PRO A 415 4.24 1.06 3.60
CA PRO A 415 5.55 1.49 3.09
C PRO A 415 6.49 0.36 2.68
N VAL A 416 5.98 -0.84 2.38
CA VAL A 416 6.81 -1.94 1.83
C VAL A 416 7.28 -1.54 0.42
N PHE A 417 6.35 -1.11 -0.43
CA PHE A 417 6.64 -0.53 -1.74
C PHE A 417 6.19 0.93 -1.84
N PRO A 418 6.73 1.73 -2.77
CA PRO A 418 6.26 3.09 -3.03
C PRO A 418 4.75 3.16 -3.32
N MET A 419 4.08 4.18 -2.79
CA MET A 419 2.63 4.38 -2.98
C MET A 419 2.25 5.02 -4.33
N ASP A 420 3.18 5.16 -5.28
CA ASP A 420 2.92 5.80 -6.59
C ASP A 420 2.08 4.88 -7.49
N PRO A 421 0.81 5.22 -7.79
CA PRO A 421 -0.03 4.35 -8.60
C PRO A 421 0.40 4.32 -10.07
N LEU A 422 1.02 5.39 -10.61
CA LEU A 422 1.47 5.42 -12.00
C LEU A 422 2.66 4.48 -12.20
N LEU A 423 3.52 4.37 -11.19
CA LEU A 423 4.57 3.35 -11.15
C LEU A 423 3.98 1.94 -11.05
N GLY A 424 2.94 1.74 -10.24
CA GLY A 424 2.20 0.48 -10.20
C GLY A 424 1.58 0.12 -11.56
N VAL A 425 0.97 1.08 -12.25
CA VAL A 425 0.43 0.91 -13.61
C VAL A 425 1.54 0.54 -14.59
N TRP A 426 2.71 1.18 -14.50
CA TRP A 426 3.87 0.82 -15.30
C TRP A 426 4.21 -0.67 -15.13
N TYR A 427 4.37 -1.16 -13.90
CA TYR A 427 4.70 -2.57 -13.67
C TYR A 427 3.59 -3.54 -14.10
N ALA A 428 2.30 -3.18 -13.97
CA ALA A 428 1.21 -4.01 -14.49
C ALA A 428 1.19 -4.12 -16.03
N VAL A 429 1.68 -3.08 -16.72
CA VAL A 429 1.63 -2.96 -18.19
C VAL A 429 2.90 -3.49 -18.85
N THR A 430 4.06 -3.18 -18.28
CA THR A 430 5.37 -3.53 -18.84
C THR A 430 6.00 -4.70 -18.10
N ARG A 431 5.84 -4.83 -16.78
CA ARG A 431 6.63 -5.79 -15.98
C ARG A 431 8.14 -5.65 -16.26
N GLU A 432 8.58 -4.42 -16.50
CA GLU A 432 9.96 -4.01 -16.76
C GLU A 432 10.37 -3.00 -15.69
N MET A 433 11.64 -2.93 -15.34
CA MET A 433 12.23 -1.81 -14.64
C MET A 433 12.18 -0.55 -15.52
N PRO A 434 12.26 0.67 -14.94
CA PRO A 434 12.26 1.91 -15.70
C PRO A 434 13.36 2.02 -16.78
N ASP A 435 14.45 1.25 -16.65
CA ASP A 435 15.53 1.15 -17.64
C ASP A 435 15.24 0.16 -18.79
N GLY A 436 14.06 -0.49 -18.79
CA GLY A 436 13.61 -1.46 -19.79
C GLY A 436 14.05 -2.90 -19.52
N THR A 437 14.59 -3.22 -18.33
CA THR A 437 15.05 -4.57 -17.99
C THR A 437 14.01 -5.38 -17.20
N PRO A 438 13.92 -6.71 -17.38
CA PRO A 438 14.44 -7.45 -18.52
C PRO A 438 13.67 -7.08 -19.79
N ALA A 439 14.36 -7.08 -20.95
CA ALA A 439 13.73 -6.73 -22.22
C ALA A 439 12.51 -7.62 -22.50
N GLY A 440 11.37 -7.02 -22.80
CA GLY A 440 10.12 -7.75 -23.05
C GLY A 440 9.36 -8.15 -21.77
N GLY A 441 9.85 -7.75 -20.60
CA GLY A 441 9.20 -7.89 -19.31
C GLY A 441 9.29 -9.28 -18.68
N TRP A 442 9.23 -9.32 -17.36
CA TRP A 442 9.23 -10.55 -16.59
C TRP A 442 7.83 -11.19 -16.63
N PHE A 443 7.67 -12.36 -17.24
CA PHE A 443 6.36 -13.03 -17.47
C PHE A 443 5.30 -12.15 -18.17
N PRO A 444 5.56 -11.75 -19.44
CA PRO A 444 4.73 -10.78 -20.16
C PRO A 444 3.30 -11.23 -20.44
N GLN A 445 3.01 -12.54 -20.35
CA GLN A 445 1.66 -13.07 -20.50
C GLN A 445 0.67 -12.51 -19.48
N HIS A 446 1.15 -12.04 -18.31
CA HIS A 446 0.33 -11.48 -17.24
C HIS A 446 0.11 -9.96 -17.33
N ARG A 447 0.71 -9.30 -18.34
CA ARG A 447 0.51 -7.86 -18.59
C ARG A 447 -0.96 -7.54 -18.86
N ILE A 448 -1.41 -6.39 -18.37
CA ILE A 448 -2.71 -5.79 -18.70
C ILE A 448 -2.51 -4.42 -19.36
N GLY A 449 -3.56 -3.88 -19.98
CA GLY A 449 -3.50 -2.53 -20.58
C GLY A 449 -3.59 -1.42 -19.53
N ILE A 450 -3.12 -0.22 -19.89
CA ILE A 450 -3.15 0.98 -19.01
C ILE A 450 -4.56 1.24 -18.47
N GLU A 451 -5.58 1.19 -19.35
CA GLU A 451 -6.97 1.41 -18.93
C GLU A 451 -7.47 0.35 -17.93
N ALA A 452 -7.03 -0.90 -18.06
CA ALA A 452 -7.39 -1.96 -17.12
C ALA A 452 -6.74 -1.71 -15.76
N ALA A 453 -5.45 -1.39 -15.74
CA ALA A 453 -4.73 -1.05 -14.51
C ALA A 453 -5.33 0.19 -13.81
N LEU A 454 -5.66 1.25 -14.56
CA LEU A 454 -6.33 2.43 -14.03
C LEU A 454 -7.72 2.11 -13.47
N ARG A 455 -8.50 1.21 -14.11
CA ARG A 455 -9.77 0.74 -13.55
C ARG A 455 -9.59 0.05 -12.20
N HIS A 456 -8.54 -0.75 -12.02
CA HIS A 456 -8.27 -1.43 -10.75
C HIS A 456 -7.85 -0.46 -9.65
N TYR A 457 -7.11 0.61 -9.99
CA TYR A 457 -6.79 1.74 -9.10
C TYR A 457 -7.93 2.73 -8.87
N THR A 458 -9.08 2.60 -9.54
CA THR A 458 -10.22 3.53 -9.41
C THR A 458 -11.49 2.78 -9.06
N GLN A 459 -12.24 2.34 -10.06
CA GLN A 459 -13.50 1.61 -9.91
C GLN A 459 -13.35 0.32 -9.10
N GLY A 460 -12.29 -0.46 -9.33
CA GLY A 460 -12.01 -1.71 -8.63
C GLY A 460 -11.82 -1.49 -7.13
N SER A 461 -10.96 -0.53 -6.77
CA SER A 461 -10.77 -0.10 -5.38
C SER A 461 -12.04 0.49 -4.76
N ALA A 462 -12.80 1.32 -5.49
CA ALA A 462 -14.08 1.85 -5.02
C ALA A 462 -15.10 0.73 -4.72
N TYR A 463 -15.16 -0.30 -5.57
CA TYR A 463 -16.00 -1.48 -5.37
C TYR A 463 -15.58 -2.28 -4.14
N ALA A 464 -14.27 -2.47 -3.93
CA ALA A 464 -13.75 -3.11 -2.72
C ALA A 464 -14.12 -2.35 -1.44
N ALA A 465 -14.29 -1.02 -1.56
CA ALA A 465 -14.69 -0.13 -0.48
C ALA A 465 -16.22 -0.04 -0.23
N PHE A 466 -17.08 -0.69 -1.04
CA PHE A 466 -18.53 -0.45 -1.12
C PHE A 466 -18.88 1.02 -1.43
N ARG A 467 -18.15 1.63 -2.37
CA ARG A 467 -18.26 3.04 -2.76
C ARG A 467 -18.39 3.26 -4.27
N GLU A 468 -18.59 2.21 -5.06
CA GLU A 468 -18.63 2.26 -6.54
C GLU A 468 -19.72 3.16 -7.12
N ASP A 469 -20.77 3.45 -6.34
CA ASP A 469 -21.86 4.33 -6.76
C ASP A 469 -21.53 5.82 -6.58
N GLU A 470 -20.46 6.15 -5.86
CA GLU A 470 -20.09 7.54 -5.57
C GLU A 470 -18.61 7.90 -5.78
N LEU A 471 -17.72 6.91 -5.95
CA LEU A 471 -16.28 7.08 -6.19
C LEU A 471 -15.79 6.24 -7.38
N GLY A 472 -14.54 6.47 -7.81
CA GLY A 472 -13.83 5.64 -8.79
C GLY A 472 -14.23 5.88 -10.26
N MET A 473 -15.15 6.80 -10.54
CA MET A 473 -15.52 7.22 -11.90
C MET A 473 -15.88 8.71 -11.94
N LEU A 474 -15.72 9.33 -13.11
CA LEU A 474 -16.22 10.68 -13.38
C LEU A 474 -17.60 10.58 -14.04
N ARG A 475 -18.66 10.74 -13.25
CA ARG A 475 -20.06 10.70 -13.69
C ARG A 475 -20.87 11.70 -12.88
N VAL A 476 -21.86 12.32 -13.52
CA VAL A 476 -22.79 13.27 -12.88
C VAL A 476 -23.39 12.64 -11.62
N GLY A 477 -23.40 13.39 -10.52
CA GLY A 477 -23.88 12.97 -9.20
C GLY A 477 -22.81 12.33 -8.31
N MET A 478 -21.71 11.81 -8.84
CA MET A 478 -20.61 11.25 -8.03
C MET A 478 -19.79 12.35 -7.35
N TYR A 479 -19.02 12.02 -6.32
CA TYR A 479 -18.08 12.98 -5.77
C TYR A 479 -17.06 13.42 -6.82
N ALA A 480 -16.69 14.70 -6.78
CA ALA A 480 -15.65 15.26 -7.63
C ALA A 480 -14.27 14.90 -7.06
N ASP A 481 -13.95 13.62 -7.13
CA ASP A 481 -12.64 13.05 -6.84
C ASP A 481 -11.92 12.84 -8.18
N LEU A 482 -10.92 13.66 -8.48
CA LEU A 482 -10.25 13.69 -9.79
C LEU A 482 -8.77 14.05 -9.68
N VAL A 483 -8.02 13.66 -10.72
CA VAL A 483 -6.61 14.02 -10.91
C VAL A 483 -6.46 14.66 -12.29
N VAL A 484 -5.66 15.72 -12.36
CA VAL A 484 -5.15 16.27 -13.61
C VAL A 484 -3.70 15.83 -13.75
N LEU A 485 -3.37 15.20 -14.87
CA LEU A 485 -2.02 14.70 -15.14
C LEU A 485 -1.23 15.67 -16.04
N SER A 486 0.08 15.70 -15.86
CA SER A 486 1.00 16.51 -16.68
C SER A 486 1.11 16.02 -18.13
N GLU A 487 0.86 14.73 -18.35
CA GLU A 487 1.03 14.04 -19.63
C GLU A 487 -0.24 13.25 -19.98
N GLU A 488 -0.45 12.99 -21.28
CA GLU A 488 -1.38 11.95 -21.70
C GLU A 488 -0.79 10.57 -21.37
N ILE A 489 -1.62 9.69 -20.81
CA ILE A 489 -1.21 8.32 -20.45
C ILE A 489 -2.10 7.24 -21.09
N VAL A 490 -3.27 7.61 -21.62
CA VAL A 490 -4.19 6.67 -22.27
C VAL A 490 -3.97 6.68 -23.77
N GLY A 491 -3.84 5.51 -24.37
CA GLY A 491 -3.64 5.36 -25.83
C GLY A 491 -2.26 5.77 -26.33
N VAL A 492 -1.29 5.98 -25.42
CA VAL A 492 0.11 6.29 -25.73
C VAL A 492 1.03 5.15 -25.29
N ALA A 493 2.30 5.19 -25.70
CA ALA A 493 3.29 4.20 -25.30
C ALA A 493 3.59 4.27 -23.78
N PRO A 494 3.84 3.12 -23.12
CA PRO A 494 4.05 3.07 -21.66
C PRO A 494 5.11 4.03 -21.07
N PRO A 495 6.21 4.40 -21.76
CA PRO A 495 7.20 5.34 -21.19
C PRO A 495 6.63 6.71 -20.81
N ALA A 496 5.44 7.09 -21.28
CA ALA A 496 4.74 8.27 -20.80
C ALA A 496 4.38 8.19 -19.30
N LEU A 497 4.10 6.99 -18.77
CA LEU A 497 3.74 6.77 -17.35
C LEU A 497 4.86 7.22 -16.40
N LEU A 498 6.13 6.99 -16.76
CA LEU A 498 7.29 7.37 -15.94
C LEU A 498 7.53 8.89 -15.88
N ARG A 499 6.97 9.64 -16.84
CA ARG A 499 7.07 11.11 -16.89
C ARG A 499 5.83 11.79 -16.34
N ALA A 500 4.68 11.13 -16.43
CA ALA A 500 3.41 11.65 -15.98
C ALA A 500 3.42 11.89 -14.46
N LYS A 501 2.91 13.05 -14.05
CA LYS A 501 2.76 13.42 -12.64
C LYS A 501 1.40 14.08 -12.44
N PRO A 502 0.74 13.87 -11.30
CA PRO A 502 -0.36 14.71 -10.87
C PRO A 502 0.10 16.18 -10.79
N VAL A 503 -0.65 17.07 -11.44
CA VAL A 503 -0.47 18.53 -11.32
C VAL A 503 -1.55 19.18 -10.46
N LEU A 504 -2.68 18.49 -10.29
CA LEU A 504 -3.79 18.85 -9.42
C LEU A 504 -4.49 17.57 -8.96
N THR A 505 -4.75 17.48 -7.66
CA THR A 505 -5.60 16.43 -7.06
C THR A 505 -6.74 17.11 -6.33
N VAL A 506 -7.95 16.62 -6.60
CA VAL A 506 -9.17 17.15 -6.02
C VAL A 506 -9.93 16.00 -5.37
N MET A 507 -10.34 16.18 -4.12
CA MET A 507 -11.23 15.25 -3.42
C MET A 507 -12.49 16.03 -3.02
N GLY A 508 -13.66 15.52 -3.38
CA GLY A 508 -14.94 16.13 -3.08
C GLY A 508 -15.00 17.61 -3.50
N GLY A 509 -14.42 17.96 -4.65
CA GLY A 509 -14.35 19.34 -5.15
C GLY A 509 -13.36 20.27 -4.44
N ARG A 510 -12.66 19.80 -3.39
CA ARG A 510 -11.59 20.55 -2.71
C ARG A 510 -10.23 20.16 -3.27
N GLU A 511 -9.40 21.15 -3.59
CA GLU A 511 -8.01 20.90 -3.97
C GLU A 511 -7.23 20.39 -2.76
N THR A 512 -6.69 19.18 -2.86
CA THR A 512 -5.89 18.55 -1.80
C THR A 512 -4.40 18.57 -2.15
N TYR A 513 -4.08 18.75 -3.43
CA TYR A 513 -2.74 19.01 -3.91
C TYR A 513 -2.76 19.83 -5.19
N ARG A 514 -1.78 20.73 -5.33
CA ARG A 514 -1.48 21.48 -6.55
C ARG A 514 0.03 21.55 -6.73
N ALA A 515 0.52 21.13 -7.88
CA ALA A 515 1.94 21.21 -8.20
C ALA A 515 2.40 22.68 -8.29
N PRO A 516 3.61 23.02 -7.82
CA PRO A 516 4.18 24.34 -8.00
C PRO A 516 4.16 24.78 -9.48
N GLY A 517 3.71 26.00 -9.75
CA GLY A 517 3.62 26.57 -11.10
C GLY A 517 2.37 26.18 -11.91
N PHE A 518 1.60 25.17 -11.50
CA PHE A 518 0.37 24.81 -12.21
C PHE A 518 -0.75 25.83 -11.99
N GLY A 519 -1.13 26.54 -13.05
CA GLY A 519 -2.19 27.57 -13.04
C GLY A 519 -1.74 28.95 -12.54
N ALA A 520 -0.42 29.19 -12.44
CA ALA A 520 0.12 30.50 -12.05
C ALA A 520 -0.14 31.62 -13.09
N ASP A 521 -0.46 31.25 -14.34
CA ASP A 521 -0.59 32.18 -15.47
C ASP A 521 -2.04 32.58 -15.80
N GLY A 522 -3.01 32.51 -14.86
CA GLY A 522 -4.39 32.81 -15.26
C GLY A 522 -5.52 32.93 -14.23
N ALA A 523 -5.24 33.08 -12.94
CA ALA A 523 -6.31 33.45 -11.98
C ALA A 523 -6.27 34.96 -11.68
N PRO A 524 -7.38 35.70 -11.84
CA PRO A 524 -7.54 36.93 -11.09
C PRO A 524 -7.46 36.55 -9.61
N ARG A 525 -6.57 37.22 -8.87
CA ARG A 525 -6.60 37.19 -7.40
C ARG A 525 -7.94 37.81 -6.94
N PRO A 526 -8.51 37.38 -5.80
CA PRO A 526 -9.77 37.91 -5.29
C PRO A 526 -9.80 39.43 -5.22
#